data_AF-A0A6G0Q468-F1
#
_entry.id   AF-A0A6G0Q468-F1
#
_cell.length_a   1.000
_cell.length_b   1.000
_cell.length_c   1.000
_cell.angle_alpha   90.00
_cell.angle_beta   90.00
_cell.angle_gamma   90.00
#
_symmetry.space_group_name_H-M   'P 1'
#
loop_
_entity.id
_entity.type
_entity.pdbx_description
1 polymer ?
#
loop_
_entity_poly.entity_id
_entity_poly.type
_entity_poly.pdbx_seq_one_letter_code
_entity_poly.pdbx_strand_id
1 'polypeptide(L)'
;MKPIDMASQVHVFVFGMREGMTRYCLTRAEPTTLEEAFALALREDYVVASSYARQVPAEVPSSGPKSMEIDAIEASQRQQWSSSGRGRGGREPRALV
;
A
#
# COMPACT_ATOMS: atom_id res chain seq x y z
N MET A 1 46.61 -14.82 -7.56
CA MET A 1 45.42 -15.40 -6.91
C MET A 1 45.03 -16.66 -7.67
N LYS A 2 44.65 -17.74 -6.98
CA LYS A 2 44.02 -18.89 -7.65
C LYS A 2 42.52 -18.62 -7.76
N PRO A 3 41.87 -18.91 -8.91
CA PRO A 3 40.43 -18.79 -9.04
C PRO A 3 39.75 -19.81 -8.12
N ILE A 4 38.58 -19.44 -7.60
CA ILE A 4 37.74 -20.32 -6.80
C ILE A 4 37.07 -21.36 -7.72
N ASP A 5 37.02 -22.62 -7.30
CA ASP A 5 36.40 -23.67 -8.10
C ASP A 5 34.87 -23.49 -8.14
N MET A 6 34.24 -24.06 -9.17
CA MET A 6 32.80 -23.88 -9.40
C MET A 6 31.93 -24.45 -8.27
N ALA A 7 32.33 -25.57 -7.66
CA ALA A 7 31.58 -26.15 -6.55
C ALA A 7 31.60 -25.23 -5.34
N SER A 8 32.75 -24.63 -5.03
CA SER A 8 32.86 -23.60 -3.99
C SER A 8 32.04 -22.35 -4.31
N GLN A 9 31.98 -21.90 -5.57
CA GLN A 9 31.14 -20.76 -5.96
C GLN A 9 29.65 -21.05 -5.74
N VAL A 10 29.18 -22.21 -6.21
CA VAL A 10 27.79 -22.64 -6.02
C VAL A 10 27.47 -22.78 -4.54
N HIS A 11 28.38 -23.38 -3.76
CA HIS A 11 28.17 -23.55 -2.32
C HIS A 11 28.02 -22.20 -1.60
N VAL A 12 28.91 -21.25 -1.88
CA VAL A 12 28.82 -19.89 -1.31
C VAL A 12 27.54 -19.19 -1.74
N PHE A 13 27.12 -19.34 -3.00
CA PHE A 13 25.86 -18.79 -3.50
C PHE A 13 24.67 -19.35 -2.72
N VAL A 14 24.50 -20.68 -2.67
CA VAL A 14 23.37 -21.33 -1.98
C VAL A 14 23.39 -21.03 -0.48
N PHE A 15 24.56 -21.03 0.15
CA PHE A 15 24.72 -20.70 1.57
C PHE A 15 24.34 -19.25 1.87
N GLY A 16 24.69 -18.31 0.98
CA GLY A 16 24.39 -16.89 1.12
C GLY A 16 22.93 -16.50 0.89
N MET A 17 22.13 -17.34 0.23
CA MET A 17 20.69 -17.06 0.00
C MET A 17 19.90 -17.02 1.29
N ARG A 18 18.79 -16.28 1.36
CA ARG A 18 17.88 -16.32 2.54
C ARG A 18 17.35 -17.73 2.77
N GLU A 19 17.24 -18.14 4.04
CA GLU A 19 16.59 -19.40 4.38
C GLU A 19 15.13 -19.43 3.94
N GLY A 20 14.67 -20.57 3.42
CA GLY A 20 13.32 -20.73 2.91
C GLY A 20 13.23 -21.73 1.76
N MET A 21 12.09 -21.72 1.08
CA MET A 21 11.78 -22.69 0.02
C MET A 21 12.80 -22.67 -1.11
N THR A 22 13.21 -21.48 -1.57
CA THR A 22 14.20 -21.33 -2.65
C THR A 22 15.55 -21.98 -2.29
N ARG A 23 16.06 -21.75 -1.07
CA ARG A 23 17.31 -22.37 -0.60
C ARG A 23 17.17 -23.90 -0.50
N TYR A 24 16.04 -24.38 0.04
CA TYR A 24 15.75 -25.81 0.13
C TYR A 24 15.70 -26.48 -1.26
N CYS A 25 14.99 -25.87 -2.22
CA CYS A 25 14.91 -26.39 -3.59
C CYS A 25 16.29 -26.51 -4.24
N LEU A 26 17.18 -25.52 -4.03
CA LEU A 26 18.54 -25.55 -4.55
C LEU A 26 19.41 -26.64 -3.91
N THR A 27 19.30 -26.84 -2.59
CA THR A 27 20.05 -27.92 -1.91
C THR A 27 19.64 -29.31 -2.40
N ARG A 28 18.40 -29.49 -2.87
CA ARG A 28 17.92 -30.75 -3.44
C ARG A 28 18.21 -30.92 -4.93
N ALA A 29 18.30 -29.80 -5.65
CA ALA A 29 18.56 -29.80 -7.08
C ALA A 29 20.06 -30.01 -7.40
N GLU A 30 20.94 -29.81 -6.42
CA GLU A 30 22.40 -29.98 -6.54
C GLU A 30 22.97 -29.32 -7.82
N PRO A 31 22.78 -28.00 -8.01
CA PRO A 31 23.28 -27.31 -9.20
C PRO A 31 24.80 -27.45 -9.31
N THR A 32 25.27 -27.70 -10.54
CA THR A 32 26.69 -27.94 -10.80
C THR A 32 27.42 -26.69 -11.26
N THR A 33 26.64 -25.69 -11.71
CA THR A 33 27.13 -24.39 -12.16
C THR A 33 26.42 -23.25 -11.45
N LEU A 34 27.06 -22.08 -11.47
CA LEU A 34 26.48 -20.87 -10.91
C LEU A 34 25.26 -20.44 -11.73
N GLU A 35 25.29 -20.57 -13.06
CA GLU A 35 24.15 -20.24 -13.92
C GLU A 35 22.92 -21.10 -13.61
N GLU A 36 23.10 -22.40 -13.38
CA GLU A 36 22.02 -23.30 -12.97
C GLU A 36 21.41 -22.86 -11.65
N ALA A 37 22.25 -22.57 -10.65
CA ALA A 37 21.79 -22.11 -9.34
C ALA A 37 20.99 -20.79 -9.45
N PHE A 38 21.45 -19.84 -10.28
CA PHE A 38 20.75 -18.59 -10.54
C PHE A 38 19.42 -18.81 -11.27
N ALA A 39 19.38 -19.63 -12.32
CA ALA A 39 18.16 -19.91 -13.07
C ALA A 39 17.09 -20.59 -12.19
N LEU A 40 17.51 -21.53 -11.33
CA LEU A 40 16.65 -22.19 -10.37
C LEU A 40 16.11 -21.22 -9.32
N ALA A 41 16.96 -20.36 -8.76
CA ALA A 41 16.55 -19.35 -7.79
C ALA A 41 15.49 -18.39 -8.37
N LEU A 42 15.75 -17.85 -9.58
CA LEU A 42 14.83 -16.94 -10.26
C LEU A 42 13.49 -17.60 -10.58
N ARG A 43 13.51 -18.87 -11.01
CA ARG A 43 12.28 -19.61 -11.33
C ARG A 43 11.39 -19.77 -10.10
N GLU A 44 11.97 -20.14 -8.96
CA GLU A 44 11.20 -20.32 -7.72
C GLU A 44 10.63 -19.00 -7.21
N ASP A 45 11.46 -17.94 -7.18
CA ASP A 45 11.02 -16.62 -6.74
C ASP A 45 9.92 -16.06 -7.66
N TYR A 46 10.03 -16.31 -8.97
CA TYR A 46 8.99 -15.95 -9.94
C TYR A 46 7.69 -16.74 -9.73
N VAL A 47 7.75 -18.05 -9.48
CA VAL A 47 6.55 -18.87 -9.19
C VAL A 47 5.84 -18.32 -7.95
N VAL A 48 6.60 -18.01 -6.90
CA VAL A 48 6.05 -17.41 -5.67
C VAL A 48 5.42 -16.04 -5.98
N ALA A 49 6.16 -15.12 -6.59
CA ALA A 49 5.66 -13.77 -6.88
C ALA A 49 4.43 -13.76 -7.82
N SER A 50 4.46 -14.57 -8.87
CA SER A 50 3.35 -14.71 -9.82
C SER A 50 2.11 -15.31 -9.16
N SER A 51 2.27 -16.22 -8.20
CA SER A 51 1.15 -16.77 -7.44
C SER A 51 0.42 -15.67 -6.67
N TYR A 52 1.12 -14.72 -6.04
CA TYR A 52 0.50 -13.59 -5.36
C TYR A 52 -0.16 -12.63 -6.35
N ALA A 53 0.50 -12.32 -7.46
CA ALA A 53 -0.06 -11.45 -8.50
C ALA A 53 -1.38 -12.01 -9.09
N ARG A 54 -1.45 -13.33 -9.24
CA ARG A 54 -2.67 -14.02 -9.73
C ARG A 54 -3.74 -14.18 -8.66
N GLN A 55 -3.35 -14.20 -7.39
CA GLN A 55 -4.26 -14.31 -6.24
C GLN A 55 -4.91 -12.98 -5.86
N VAL A 56 -4.51 -11.85 -6.44
CA VAL A 56 -5.32 -10.63 -6.38
C VAL A 56 -6.48 -10.83 -7.37
N PRO A 57 -7.71 -11.17 -6.94
CA PRO A 57 -8.84 -10.91 -7.82
C PRO A 57 -8.78 -9.42 -8.12
N ALA A 58 -8.77 -9.03 -9.40
CA ALA A 58 -9.19 -7.69 -9.77
C ALA A 58 -10.47 -7.48 -8.97
N GLU A 59 -10.51 -6.47 -8.08
CA GLU A 59 -11.72 -6.23 -7.34
C GLU A 59 -12.80 -6.12 -8.41
N VAL A 60 -13.70 -7.12 -8.46
CA VAL A 60 -14.98 -6.95 -9.14
C VAL A 60 -15.44 -5.62 -8.57
N PRO A 61 -15.75 -4.60 -9.40
CA PRO A 61 -16.29 -3.37 -8.87
C PRO A 61 -17.56 -3.80 -8.14
N SER A 62 -17.43 -4.02 -6.84
CA SER A 62 -18.54 -4.30 -5.96
C SER A 62 -19.34 -3.05 -6.12
N SER A 63 -20.48 -3.18 -6.81
CA SER A 63 -21.37 -2.08 -7.15
C SER A 63 -21.38 -1.17 -5.95
N GLY A 64 -20.68 -0.03 -6.07
CA GLY A 64 -20.53 0.90 -4.96
C GLY A 64 -21.93 1.26 -4.45
N PRO A 65 -22.05 1.75 -3.21
CA PRO A 65 -23.35 2.16 -2.68
C PRO A 65 -24.05 3.02 -3.73
N LYS A 66 -25.31 2.65 -4.06
CA LYS A 66 -26.11 3.31 -5.10
C LYS A 66 -26.00 4.83 -4.91
N SER A 67 -25.55 5.53 -5.94
CA SER A 67 -25.36 6.99 -5.91
C SER A 67 -26.65 7.65 -5.43
N MET A 68 -26.59 8.34 -4.30
CA MET A 68 -27.72 9.15 -3.82
C MET A 68 -27.75 10.44 -4.62
N GLU A 69 -28.86 10.71 -5.30
CA GLU A 69 -29.13 11.98 -5.95
C GLU A 69 -29.37 13.02 -4.84
N ILE A 70 -28.62 14.12 -4.89
CA ILE A 70 -28.74 15.21 -3.92
C ILE A 70 -29.50 16.34 -4.61
N ASP A 71 -30.74 16.57 -4.20
CA ASP A 71 -31.53 17.69 -4.70
C ASP A 71 -31.02 19.01 -4.14
N ALA A 72 -30.69 19.95 -5.04
CA ALA A 72 -30.34 21.31 -4.66
C ALA A 72 -31.59 22.05 -4.18
N ILE A 73 -31.66 22.36 -2.89
CA ILE A 73 -32.67 23.28 -2.35
C ILE A 73 -32.38 24.69 -2.85
N GLU A 74 -33.27 25.23 -3.68
CA GLU A 74 -33.25 26.62 -4.13
C GLU A 74 -33.43 27.53 -2.91
N ALA A 75 -32.37 28.22 -2.52
CA ALA A 75 -32.39 29.21 -1.44
C ALA A 75 -33.14 30.47 -1.94
N SER A 76 -34.47 30.42 -1.95
CA SER A 76 -35.30 31.60 -2.15
C SER A 76 -35.14 32.55 -0.96
N GLN A 77 -34.36 33.60 -1.21
CA GLN A 77 -34.41 34.91 -0.57
C GLN A 77 -34.51 34.95 0.96
N ARG A 78 -33.39 34.73 1.64
CA ARG A 78 -33.15 35.40 2.93
C ARG A 78 -32.71 36.84 2.67
N GLN A 79 -33.67 37.68 2.34
CA GLN A 79 -33.57 39.14 2.48
C GLN A 79 -33.42 39.49 3.97
N GLN A 80 -32.26 39.23 4.57
CA GLN A 80 -31.92 39.79 5.88
C GLN A 80 -30.40 39.80 6.12
N TRP A 81 -29.60 40.14 5.11
CA TRP A 81 -28.28 40.72 5.38
C TRP A 81 -28.42 42.24 5.48
N SER A 82 -29.08 42.70 6.54
CA SER A 82 -29.14 44.13 6.86
C SER A 82 -27.88 44.51 7.63
N SER A 83 -26.87 44.96 6.90
CA SER A 83 -25.86 45.88 7.42
C SER A 83 -26.54 47.16 7.90
N SER A 84 -26.64 47.38 9.22
CA SER A 84 -26.83 48.73 9.77
C SER A 84 -26.43 48.77 11.25
N GLY A 85 -25.25 49.33 11.53
CA GLY A 85 -24.77 49.55 12.88
C GLY A 85 -25.68 50.49 13.67
N ARG A 86 -26.04 50.12 14.89
CA ARG A 86 -26.63 51.03 15.89
C ARG A 86 -26.16 50.69 17.30
N GLY A 87 -25.36 51.61 17.85
CA GLY A 87 -25.45 52.14 19.22
C GLY A 87 -25.34 51.17 20.39
N ARG A 88 -24.17 51.19 21.06
CA ARG A 88 -24.02 50.77 22.46
C ARG A 88 -25.06 51.50 23.34
N GLY A 89 -26.04 50.76 23.83
CA GLY A 89 -27.01 51.24 24.80
C GLY A 89 -26.34 51.51 26.16
N GLY A 90 -26.34 52.77 26.57
CA GLY A 90 -26.07 53.17 27.95
C GLY A 90 -27.37 53.27 28.73
N ARG A 91 -27.47 52.52 29.84
CA ARG A 91 -28.27 52.88 31.02
C ARG A 91 -27.87 52.00 32.19
N GLU A 92 -27.06 52.56 33.07
CA GLU A 92 -26.96 52.18 34.49
C GLU A 92 -28.16 52.79 35.23
N PRO A 93 -28.71 52.09 36.23
CA PRO A 93 -28.61 52.67 37.56
C PRO A 93 -28.31 51.63 38.65
N ARG A 94 -27.18 51.82 39.33
CA ARG A 94 -26.89 51.32 40.68
C ARG A 94 -27.98 51.71 41.68
N ALA A 95 -28.52 50.73 42.38
CA ALA A 95 -29.08 50.86 43.72
C ALA A 95 -28.18 50.10 44.69
N LEU A 96 -27.79 50.77 45.78
CA LEU A 96 -26.89 50.29 46.83
C LEU A 96 -27.67 49.48 47.87
N VAL A 97 -27.11 48.35 48.29
CA VAL A 97 -27.19 47.80 49.67
C VAL A 97 -25.76 47.56 50.12
#